data_AF-A0A7Y2BLZ0-F1
#
_entry.id   AF-A0A7Y2BLZ0-F1
#
_cell.length_a   1.000
_cell.length_b   1.000
_cell.length_c   1.000
_cell.angle_alpha   90.00
_cell.angle_beta   90.00
_cell.angle_gamma   90.00
#
_symmetry.space_group_name_H-M   'P 1'
#
loop_
_entity.id
_entity.type
_entity.pdbx_description
1 polymer ?
#
loop_
_entity_poly.entity_id
_entity_poly.type
_entity_poly.pdbx_seq_one_letter_code
_entity_poly.pdbx_strand_id
1 'polypeptide(L)'
;MSDDLGDFAMSVDIGVYDMQVKLPAESGFAWLVEPEVQMSLNEGDLRRDYRLEPPVAVGGIIRNGQGETVPNALVRGYVLDPRSVGTRPLQVAEAVSGEDGSYRLLIAPRLVGE
;
A
#
# COMPACT_ATOMS: atom_id res chain seq x y z
N MET A 1 -5.75 -7.74 -12.05
CA MET A 1 -4.75 -7.48 -13.11
C MET A 1 -5.35 -6.37 -13.95
N SER A 2 -4.63 -5.27 -14.11
CA SER A 2 -5.06 -4.17 -14.99
C SER A 2 -4.66 -4.45 -16.44
N ASP A 3 -5.30 -3.75 -17.37
CA ASP A 3 -4.85 -3.70 -18.75
C ASP A 3 -3.69 -2.70 -18.94
N ASP A 4 -3.31 -2.46 -20.20
CA ASP A 4 -2.21 -1.57 -20.60
C ASP A 4 -2.49 -0.08 -20.30
N LEU A 5 -3.74 0.29 -20.03
CA LEU A 5 -4.14 1.64 -19.62
C LEU A 5 -4.25 1.76 -18.10
N GLY A 6 -4.06 0.67 -17.36
CA GLY A 6 -4.23 0.63 -15.91
C GLY A 6 -5.69 0.42 -15.49
N ASP A 7 -6.60 0.18 -16.43
CA ASP A 7 -8.01 -0.05 -16.15
C ASP A 7 -8.21 -1.49 -15.65
N PHE A 8 -9.10 -1.65 -14.67
CA PHE A 8 -9.55 -2.95 -14.21
C PHE A 8 -11.00 -2.89 -13.74
N ALA A 9 -11.70 -4.02 -13.83
CA ALA A 9 -13.03 -4.19 -13.28
C ALA A 9 -13.07 -5.45 -12.42
N MET A 10 -13.85 -5.41 -11.34
CA MET A 10 -14.05 -6.53 -10.44
C MET A 10 -15.47 -6.50 -9.90
N SER A 11 -16.13 -7.67 -9.87
CA SER A 11 -17.39 -7.85 -9.16
C SER A 11 -17.11 -8.34 -7.75
N VAL A 12 -17.75 -7.71 -6.77
CA VAL A 12 -17.66 -8.06 -5.35
C VAL A 12 -19.06 -8.08 -4.75
N ASP A 13 -19.23 -8.79 -3.64
CA ASP A 13 -20.47 -8.77 -2.87
C ASP A 13 -20.67 -7.42 -2.16
N ILE A 14 -21.88 -7.22 -1.62
CA ILE A 14 -22.20 -6.07 -0.77
C ILE A 14 -21.39 -6.17 0.52
N GLY A 15 -20.74 -5.07 0.90
CA GLY A 15 -19.91 -5.06 2.09
C GLY A 15 -19.03 -3.82 2.22
N VAL A 16 -18.13 -3.85 3.20
CA VAL A 16 -17.11 -2.83 3.42
C VAL A 16 -15.75 -3.46 3.17
N TYR A 17 -14.96 -2.83 2.30
CA TYR A 17 -13.68 -3.35 1.84
C TYR A 17 -12.58 -2.31 2.00
N ASP A 18 -11.34 -2.76 2.20
CA ASP A 18 -10.18 -1.92 1.96
C ASP A 18 -9.67 -2.21 0.56
N MET A 19 -9.54 -1.16 -0.26
CA MET A 19 -8.99 -1.27 -1.60
C MET A 19 -7.51 -0.89 -1.59
N GLN A 20 -6.68 -1.74 -2.19
CA GLN A 20 -5.25 -1.50 -2.33
C GLN A 20 -4.85 -1.63 -3.80
N VAL A 21 -4.29 -0.58 -4.37
CA VAL A 21 -3.64 -0.61 -5.69
C VAL A 21 -2.14 -0.71 -5.46
N LYS A 22 -1.60 -1.91 -5.69
CA LYS A 22 -0.17 -2.20 -5.53
C LYS A 22 0.54 -1.97 -6.84
N LEU A 23 1.45 -1.00 -6.83
CA LEU A 23 2.33 -0.74 -7.95
C LEU A 23 3.63 -1.52 -7.76
N PRO A 24 4.27 -2.00 -8.84
CA PRO A 24 5.60 -2.58 -8.76
C PRO A 24 6.58 -1.58 -8.15
N ALA A 25 7.52 -2.04 -7.33
CA ALA A 25 8.45 -1.15 -6.61
C ALA A 25 9.33 -0.33 -7.57
N GLU A 26 9.67 -0.92 -8.71
CA GLU A 26 10.42 -0.32 -9.82
C GLU A 26 9.69 0.85 -10.50
N SER A 27 8.36 0.99 -10.31
CA SER A 27 7.60 2.12 -10.85
C SER A 27 7.97 3.45 -10.17
N GLY A 28 8.56 3.41 -8.98
CA GLY A 28 8.88 4.60 -8.20
C GLY A 28 7.67 5.28 -7.55
N PHE A 29 6.48 4.66 -7.60
CA PHE A 29 5.26 5.15 -6.95
C PHE A 29 4.89 4.32 -5.71
N ALA A 30 4.18 4.96 -4.77
CA ALA A 30 3.64 4.27 -3.60
C ALA A 30 2.38 3.48 -3.94
N TRP A 31 2.04 2.51 -3.10
CA TRP A 31 0.72 1.90 -3.13
C TRP A 31 -0.34 2.96 -2.81
N LEU A 32 -1.52 2.77 -3.37
CA LEU A 32 -2.69 3.55 -3.03
C LEU A 32 -3.60 2.69 -2.16
N VAL A 33 -4.03 3.22 -1.02
CA VAL A 33 -4.87 2.52 -0.06
C VAL A 33 -6.09 3.38 0.23
N GLU A 34 -7.27 2.85 -0.08
CA GLU A 34 -8.57 3.45 0.19
C GLU A 34 -9.28 2.55 1.21
N PRO A 35 -9.30 2.92 2.50
CA PRO A 35 -9.97 2.12 3.52
C PRO A 35 -11.49 2.30 3.45
N GLU A 36 -12.20 1.32 3.98
CA GLU A 36 -13.66 1.42 4.26
C GLU A 36 -14.54 1.77 3.06
N VAL A 37 -14.15 1.31 1.86
CA VAL A 37 -14.96 1.45 0.65
C VAL A 37 -16.24 0.65 0.81
N GLN A 38 -17.37 1.36 0.76
CA GLN A 38 -18.70 0.76 0.86
C GLN A 38 -19.20 0.31 -0.52
N MET A 39 -19.62 -0.95 -0.62
CA MET A 39 -20.26 -1.52 -1.80
C MET A 39 -21.72 -1.77 -1.46
N SER A 40 -22.63 -1.15 -2.21
CA SER A 40 -24.07 -1.24 -1.96
C SER A 40 -24.87 -1.38 -3.26
N LEU A 41 -26.03 -2.05 -3.20
CA LEU A 41 -26.93 -2.19 -4.35
C LEU A 41 -27.54 -0.86 -4.80
N ASN A 42 -27.59 0.12 -3.90
CA ASN A 42 -28.24 1.41 -4.16
C ASN A 42 -27.35 2.35 -4.98
N GLU A 43 -26.03 2.17 -4.91
CA GLU A 43 -25.05 3.03 -5.58
C GLU A 43 -24.62 2.48 -6.95
N GLY A 44 -24.85 1.19 -7.22
CA GLY A 44 -24.51 0.54 -8.49
C GLY A 44 -23.01 0.32 -8.65
N ASP A 45 -22.53 0.31 -9.90
CA ASP A 45 -21.11 0.08 -10.22
C ASP A 45 -20.24 1.23 -9.70
N LEU A 46 -19.28 0.91 -8.83
CA LEU A 46 -18.33 1.88 -8.30
C LEU A 46 -17.19 2.13 -9.30
N ARG A 47 -17.09 3.36 -9.79
CA ARG A 47 -15.92 3.83 -10.56
C ARG A 47 -14.95 4.61 -9.65
N ARG A 48 -13.65 4.30 -9.77
CA ARG A 48 -12.58 4.98 -9.05
C ARG A 48 -11.45 5.33 -10.00
N ASP A 49 -11.05 6.60 -9.96
CA ASP A 49 -9.87 7.09 -10.68
C ASP A 49 -8.78 7.42 -9.65
N TYR A 50 -7.61 6.84 -9.84
CA TYR A 50 -6.50 6.97 -8.91
C TYR A 50 -5.43 7.89 -9.47
N ARG A 51 -5.08 8.94 -8.72
CA ARG A 51 -3.97 9.82 -9.07
C ARG A 51 -2.69 9.35 -8.39
N LEU A 52 -1.66 9.12 -9.18
CA LEU A 52 -0.31 8.86 -8.68
C LEU A 52 0.31 10.16 -8.18
N GLU A 53 0.63 10.20 -6.90
CA GLU A 53 1.37 11.30 -6.28
C GLU A 53 2.82 10.86 -5.99
N PRO A 54 3.81 11.77 -6.01
CA PRO A 54 5.16 11.45 -5.60
C PRO A 54 5.18 10.88 -4.17
N PRO A 55 5.85 9.74 -3.94
CA PRO A 55 5.83 9.10 -2.63
C PRO A 55 6.80 9.78 -1.66
N VAL A 56 6.52 9.58 -0.37
CA VAL A 56 7.51 9.77 0.69
C VAL A 56 8.37 8.51 0.78
N ALA A 57 9.68 8.67 0.56
CA ALA A 57 10.62 7.57 0.66
C ALA A 57 11.13 7.41 2.10
N VAL A 58 10.95 6.21 2.67
CA VAL A 58 11.50 5.84 3.98
C VAL A 58 12.47 4.69 3.76
N GLY A 59 13.72 4.85 4.20
CA GLY A 59 14.76 3.85 3.97
C GLY A 59 15.67 3.66 5.16
N GLY A 60 16.43 2.57 5.12
CA GLY A 60 17.38 2.22 6.16
C GLY A 60 18.21 1.01 5.75
N ILE A 61 19.03 0.54 6.69
CA ILE A 61 19.85 -0.67 6.55
C ILE A 61 19.46 -1.62 7.68
N ILE A 62 19.13 -2.86 7.34
CA ILE A 62 18.79 -3.91 8.31
C ILE A 62 20.07 -4.59 8.74
N ARG A 63 20.28 -4.69 10.06
CA ARG A 63 21.39 -5.40 10.67
C ARG A 63 20.89 -6.39 11.73
N ASN A 64 21.60 -7.51 11.89
CA ASN A 64 21.36 -8.45 12.98
C ASN A 64 22.01 -7.98 14.30
N GLY A 65 21.88 -8.76 15.37
CA GLY A 65 22.43 -8.43 16.68
C GLY A 65 23.97 -8.37 16.74
N GLN A 66 24.65 -8.93 15.73
CA GLN A 66 26.11 -8.92 15.55
C GLN A 66 26.59 -7.73 14.71
N GLY A 67 25.66 -6.93 14.16
CA GLY A 67 25.97 -5.77 13.32
C GLY A 67 26.16 -6.10 11.83
N GLU A 68 25.92 -7.33 11.41
CA GLU A 68 26.00 -7.77 10.01
C GLU A 68 24.74 -7.39 9.25
N THR A 69 24.86 -7.07 7.97
CA THR A 69 23.71 -6.68 7.11
C THR A 69 22.82 -7.89 6.81
N VAL A 70 21.51 -7.66 6.76
CA VAL A 70 20.51 -8.72 6.49
C VAL A 70 19.88 -8.49 5.12
N PRO A 71 20.31 -9.25 4.09
CA PRO A 71 19.71 -9.19 2.77
C PRO A 71 18.41 -10.01 2.67
N ASN A 72 17.60 -9.74 1.65
CA ASN A 72 16.36 -10.46 1.34
C ASN A 72 15.31 -10.45 2.47
N ALA A 73 15.40 -9.50 3.40
CA ALA A 73 14.40 -9.35 4.45
C ALA A 73 13.18 -8.61 3.92
N LEU A 74 11.99 -9.12 4.23
CA LEU A 74 10.73 -8.49 3.89
C LEU A 74 10.37 -7.42 4.91
N VAL A 75 10.27 -6.18 4.47
CA VAL A 75 9.85 -5.02 5.28
C VAL A 75 8.45 -4.61 4.87
N ARG A 76 7.54 -4.48 5.84
CA ARG A 76 6.17 -4.03 5.61
C ARG A 76 5.88 -2.77 6.41
N GLY A 77 5.34 -1.75 5.75
CA GLY A 77 4.88 -0.51 6.38
C GLY A 77 3.39 -0.58 6.69
N TYR A 78 3.00 -0.18 7.90
CA TYR A 78 1.61 -0.11 8.34
C TYR A 78 1.26 1.29 8.84
N VAL A 79 0.07 1.75 8.49
CA VAL A 79 -0.57 2.92 9.12
C VAL A 79 -1.52 2.41 10.20
N LEU A 80 -1.47 3.05 11.36
CA LEU A 80 -2.37 2.84 12.48
C LEU A 80 -3.26 4.07 12.59
N ASP A 81 -4.58 3.95 12.44
CA ASP A 81 -5.49 5.05 12.73
C ASP A 81 -5.86 5.05 14.23
N PRO A 82 -5.34 6.01 15.03
CA PRO A 82 -5.62 6.08 16.46
C PRO A 82 -7.08 6.46 16.78
N ARG A 83 -7.85 6.94 15.80
CA ARG A 83 -9.26 7.32 15.95
C ARG A 83 -10.20 6.13 15.83
N SER A 84 -9.73 5.01 15.26
CA SER A 84 -10.50 3.77 15.15
C SER A 84 -10.46 2.99 16.46
N VAL A 85 -11.62 2.72 17.06
CA VAL A 85 -11.72 1.83 18.23
C VAL A 85 -11.37 0.42 17.79
N GLY A 86 -10.23 -0.11 18.22
CA GLY A 86 -9.71 -1.41 17.78
C GLY A 86 -8.70 -1.35 16.63
N THR A 87 -7.97 -0.23 16.50
CA THR A 87 -6.83 0.04 15.60
C THR A 87 -6.46 -1.11 14.66
N ARG A 88 -7.15 -1.16 13.53
CA ARG A 88 -6.84 -2.11 12.45
C ARG A 88 -5.63 -1.58 11.67
N PRO A 89 -4.47 -2.27 11.67
CA PRO A 89 -3.32 -1.83 10.90
C PRO A 89 -3.59 -1.99 9.40
N LEU A 90 -3.37 -0.92 8.63
CA LEU A 90 -3.46 -0.94 7.17
C LEU A 90 -2.05 -1.03 6.58
N GLN A 91 -1.76 -2.09 5.84
CA GLN A 91 -0.48 -2.19 5.14
C GLN A 91 -0.45 -1.20 3.97
N VAL A 92 0.55 -0.32 3.92
CA VAL A 92 0.67 0.76 2.92
C VAL A 92 1.93 0.67 2.06
N ALA A 93 2.88 -0.19 2.43
CA ALA A 93 4.11 -0.37 1.68
C ALA A 93 4.73 -1.74 1.94
N GLU A 94 5.55 -2.19 1.00
CA GLU A 94 6.37 -3.39 1.12
C GLU A 94 7.69 -3.17 0.37
N ALA A 95 8.79 -3.69 0.91
CA ALA A 95 10.09 -3.70 0.27
C ALA A 95 10.88 -4.94 0.70
N VAL A 96 11.83 -5.35 -0.14
CA VAL A 96 12.81 -6.39 0.18
C VAL A 96 14.18 -5.73 0.31
N SER A 97 14.95 -6.08 1.34
CA SER A 97 16.30 -5.54 1.50
C SER A 97 17.28 -6.09 0.47
N GLY A 98 18.18 -5.23 -0.02
CA GLY A 98 19.27 -5.59 -0.93
C GLY A 98 20.41 -6.34 -0.26
N GLU A 99 21.44 -6.69 -1.02
CA GLU A 99 22.62 -7.44 -0.53
C GLU A 99 23.35 -6.72 0.62
N ASP A 100 23.36 -5.40 0.61
CA ASP A 100 23.91 -4.54 1.66
C ASP A 100 22.95 -4.31 2.83
N GLY A 101 21.81 -4.99 2.85
CA GLY A 101 20.74 -4.83 3.84
C GLY A 101 19.93 -3.55 3.68
N SER A 102 20.20 -2.72 2.66
CA SER A 102 19.45 -1.49 2.42
C SER A 102 18.02 -1.80 1.96
N TYR A 103 17.05 -0.99 2.38
CA TYR A 103 15.68 -1.05 1.90
C TYR A 103 15.11 0.34 1.69
N ARG A 104 14.06 0.42 0.85
CA ARG A 104 13.32 1.65 0.59
C ARG A 104 11.83 1.33 0.46
N LEU A 105 11.04 1.82 1.42
CA LEU A 105 9.58 1.87 1.33
C LEU A 105 9.16 3.15 0.62
N LEU A 106 8.17 3.03 -0.28
CA LEU A 106 7.50 4.16 -0.92
C LEU A 106 6.11 4.26 -0.32
N ILE A 107 5.86 5.34 0.42
CA ILE A 107 4.61 5.54 1.16
C ILE A 107 3.87 6.73 0.55
N ALA A 108 2.57 6.57 0.29
CA ALA A 108 1.73 7.65 -0.20
C ALA A 108 1.64 8.75 0.88
N PRO A 109 1.64 10.04 0.50
CA PRO A 109 1.58 11.13 1.46
C PRO A 109 0.28 11.16 2.28
N ARG A 110 -0.78 10.48 1.78
CA ARG A 110 -2.11 10.37 2.38
C ARG A 110 -2.78 9.07 1.92
N LEU A 111 -3.79 8.64 2.67
CA LEU A 111 -4.71 7.61 2.19
C LEU A 111 -5.63 8.20 1.13
N VAL A 112 -6.15 7.34 0.24
CA VAL A 112 -7.16 7.76 -0.73
C VAL A 112 -8.48 7.97 0.00
N GLY A 113 -9.20 9.04 -0.35
CA GLY A 113 -10.49 9.37 0.26
C GLY A 113 -10.39 10.28 1.49
N GLU A 114 -9.19 10.66 1.92
CA GLU A 114 -8.95 11.69 2.95
C GLU A 114 -8.86 13.12 2.38
#